data_AF-A0A1Y2K9L8-F1
#
_entry.id   AF-A0A1Y2K9L8-F1
#
_cell.length_a   1.000
_cell.length_b   1.000
_cell.length_c   1.000
_cell.angle_alpha   90.00
_cell.angle_beta   90.00
_cell.angle_gamma   90.00
#
_symmetry.space_group_name_H-M   'P 1'
#
loop_
_entity.id
_entity.type
_entity.pdbx_description
1 polymer ?
#
loop_
_entity_poly.entity_id
_entity_poly.type
_entity_poly.pdbx_seq_one_letter_code
_entity_poly.pdbx_strand_id
1 'polypeptide(L)'
;MSANEIPDGVKNNVWPDVPQGERLAGSTKFRKVFFKVANDDDIRLINPRLFVETPTPGDDRVLIFPGTQTDAQGDLTGSERQYGSGWLDANVSIGATSIAVNVESAADAIFADGDLIRISDKDGVDDATGNVEFVRLAATGGVTWNGDKATLTFAAGQSLQSGYAATNTRVGSVIEAANVEAAWDNWSGSTVAGTYDGSAPTTPPSTTVPLMDSIGSIEQTWTITFSDANNFTCVGDTVGDVGGGSIVGGDFSPNNPDFDRPYFTLPSIGWGGTWANGETITFRTHPAAIPVWWKRIVPAGANSLSADKVVVAITGESA
;
A
#
# COMPACT_ATOMS: atom_id res chain seq x y z
N MET A 1 8.46 3.36 -7.51
CA MET A 1 7.21 4.15 -7.38
C MET A 1 7.25 5.28 -8.41
N SER A 2 6.12 5.65 -9.01
CA SER A 2 6.03 6.76 -9.98
C SER A 2 5.91 8.10 -9.26
N ALA A 3 6.51 9.16 -9.81
CA ALA A 3 6.30 10.55 -9.38
C ALA A 3 4.90 11.10 -9.74
N ASN A 4 4.24 10.47 -10.71
CA ASN A 4 2.90 10.88 -11.12
C ASN A 4 1.89 10.62 -10.01
N GLU A 5 1.47 11.70 -9.35
CA GLU A 5 0.35 11.70 -8.43
C GLU A 5 -0.94 11.29 -9.16
N ILE A 6 -1.80 10.56 -8.47
CA ILE A 6 -3.16 10.24 -8.91
C ILE A 6 -4.10 11.08 -8.03
N PRO A 7 -4.49 12.30 -8.45
CA PRO A 7 -5.45 13.11 -7.71
C PRO A 7 -6.78 12.37 -7.51
N ASP A 8 -7.32 12.49 -6.30
CA ASP A 8 -8.65 11.96 -5.96
C ASP A 8 -9.76 12.70 -6.73
N GLY A 9 -10.87 11.99 -7.00
CA GLY A 9 -12.06 12.54 -7.66
C GLY A 9 -11.88 12.89 -9.14
N VAL A 10 -10.69 12.67 -9.71
CA VAL A 10 -10.41 12.99 -11.12
C VAL A 10 -10.67 11.78 -12.01
N LYS A 11 -11.57 11.99 -12.98
CA LYS A 11 -11.95 10.97 -13.96
C LYS A 11 -10.74 10.46 -14.74
N ASN A 12 -10.71 9.15 -14.99
CA ASN A 12 -9.73 8.47 -15.85
C ASN A 12 -8.28 8.38 -15.34
N ASN A 13 -8.00 8.82 -14.11
CA ASN A 13 -6.64 8.77 -13.56
C ASN A 13 -6.16 7.33 -13.23
N VAL A 14 -7.03 6.48 -12.69
CA VAL A 14 -6.71 5.05 -12.45
C VAL A 14 -7.17 4.19 -13.62
N TRP A 15 -8.42 4.38 -14.00
CA TRP A 15 -9.12 3.54 -14.98
C TRP A 15 -9.59 4.38 -16.17
N PRO A 16 -9.12 4.10 -17.40
CA PRO A 16 -9.68 4.76 -18.57
C PRO A 16 -11.14 4.32 -18.78
N ASP A 17 -11.88 5.18 -19.49
CA ASP A 17 -13.22 4.89 -20.01
C ASP A 17 -13.24 3.52 -20.72
N VAL A 18 -14.32 2.77 -20.54
CA VAL A 18 -14.50 1.45 -21.15
C VAL A 18 -15.21 1.60 -22.51
N PRO A 19 -14.52 1.38 -23.65
CA PRO A 19 -15.15 1.51 -24.96
C PRO A 19 -16.24 0.45 -25.17
N GLN A 20 -17.19 0.73 -26.07
CA GLN A 20 -18.28 -0.20 -26.36
C GLN A 20 -17.78 -1.60 -26.75
N GLY A 21 -16.74 -1.69 -27.58
CA GLY A 21 -16.18 -2.98 -27.99
C GLY A 21 -15.64 -3.79 -26.81
N GLU A 22 -15.03 -3.12 -25.83
CA GLU A 22 -14.55 -3.76 -24.60
C GLU A 22 -15.72 -4.24 -23.74
N ARG A 23 -16.79 -3.44 -23.59
CA ARG A 23 -17.99 -3.87 -22.85
C ARG A 23 -18.69 -5.07 -23.49
N LEU A 24 -18.76 -5.11 -24.83
CA LEU A 24 -19.37 -6.23 -25.55
C LEU A 24 -18.56 -7.53 -25.38
N ALA A 25 -17.22 -7.43 -25.41
CA ALA A 25 -16.35 -8.60 -25.28
C ALA A 25 -16.13 -9.03 -23.82
N GLY A 26 -16.22 -8.09 -22.88
CA GLY A 26 -15.73 -8.23 -21.51
C GLY A 26 -14.21 -8.03 -21.42
N SER A 27 -13.73 -7.66 -20.24
CA SER A 27 -12.30 -7.50 -19.97
C SER A 27 -11.96 -7.67 -18.49
N THR A 28 -10.72 -8.08 -18.21
CA THR A 28 -10.11 -7.98 -16.89
C THR A 28 -8.83 -7.20 -17.03
N LYS A 29 -8.67 -6.15 -16.23
CA LYS A 29 -7.49 -5.29 -16.23
C LYS A 29 -6.95 -5.10 -14.83
N PHE A 30 -5.64 -4.88 -14.74
CA PHE A 30 -4.94 -4.66 -13.49
C PHE A 30 -4.27 -3.29 -13.50
N ARG A 31 -4.27 -2.62 -12.34
CA ARG A 31 -3.52 -1.41 -12.07
C ARG A 31 -2.83 -1.55 -10.73
N LYS A 32 -1.56 -1.21 -10.63
CA LYS A 32 -0.86 -1.11 -9.36
C LYS A 32 -0.87 0.35 -8.92
N VAL A 33 -1.39 0.62 -7.74
CA VAL A 33 -1.45 1.95 -7.12
C VAL A 33 -0.65 1.91 -5.83
N PHE A 34 0.04 2.99 -5.52
CA PHE A 34 0.82 3.12 -4.29
C PHE A 34 0.18 4.20 -3.42
N PHE A 35 -0.27 3.82 -2.23
CA PHE A 35 -0.74 4.77 -1.22
C PHE A 35 0.48 5.28 -0.45
N LYS A 36 0.96 6.48 -0.82
CA LYS A 36 2.16 7.09 -0.26
C LYS A 36 1.83 7.99 0.93
N VAL A 37 2.59 7.85 2.01
CA VAL A 37 2.58 8.76 3.16
C VAL A 37 3.58 9.88 2.89
N ALA A 38 3.12 10.92 2.20
CA ALA A 38 3.94 12.10 1.89
C ALA A 38 3.88 13.11 3.06
N ASN A 39 4.62 12.83 4.14
CA ASN A 39 4.68 13.67 5.33
C ASN A 39 6.07 14.32 5.45
N ASP A 40 6.11 15.65 5.61
CA ASP A 40 7.37 16.42 5.70
C ASP A 40 8.13 16.20 7.01
N ASP A 41 7.45 15.76 8.08
CA ASP A 41 8.02 15.49 9.40
C ASP A 41 8.44 14.01 9.56
N ASP A 42 8.35 13.23 8.49
CA ASP A 42 8.63 11.79 8.47
C ASP A 42 7.80 10.97 9.48
N ILE A 43 6.60 11.43 9.80
CA ILE A 43 5.70 10.76 10.72
C ILE A 43 5.12 9.51 10.05
N ARG A 44 5.34 8.36 10.70
CA ARG A 44 4.80 7.08 10.27
C ARG A 44 3.28 7.02 10.37
N LEU A 45 2.66 6.31 9.43
CA LEU A 45 1.25 5.91 9.50
C LEU A 45 1.11 4.60 10.28
N ILE A 46 0.35 4.63 11.36
CA ILE A 46 0.11 3.50 12.28
C ILE A 46 -1.19 2.79 11.92
N ASN A 47 -1.16 1.45 12.00
CA ASN A 47 -2.32 0.56 11.78
C ASN A 47 -3.14 0.88 10.51
N PRO A 48 -2.50 1.04 9.33
CA PRO A 48 -3.22 1.34 8.12
C PRO A 48 -4.18 0.22 7.73
N ARG A 49 -5.39 0.62 7.36
CA ARG A 49 -6.48 -0.24 6.91
C ARG A 49 -6.97 0.25 5.56
N LEU A 50 -6.94 -0.63 4.56
CA LEU A 50 -7.34 -0.32 3.19
C LEU A 50 -8.55 -1.15 2.81
N PHE A 51 -9.52 -0.53 2.15
CA PHE A 51 -10.78 -1.18 1.79
C PHE A 51 -11.41 -0.50 0.58
N VAL A 52 -12.21 -1.26 -0.16
CA VAL A 52 -13.16 -0.68 -1.10
C VAL A 52 -14.33 -0.14 -0.28
N GLU A 53 -14.53 1.18 -0.30
CA GLU A 53 -15.61 1.84 0.42
C GLU A 53 -16.94 1.73 -0.32
N THR A 54 -16.90 2.01 -1.61
CA THR A 54 -18.08 2.03 -2.46
C THR A 54 -17.77 1.23 -3.71
N PRO A 55 -18.50 0.11 -3.95
CA PRO A 55 -18.35 -0.65 -5.19
C PRO A 55 -18.87 0.19 -6.36
N THR A 56 -18.51 -0.21 -7.58
CA THR A 56 -18.99 0.43 -8.79
C THR A 56 -20.52 0.34 -8.89
N PRO A 57 -21.22 1.42 -9.29
CA PRO A 57 -22.65 1.36 -9.56
C PRO A 57 -23.00 0.70 -10.90
N GLY A 58 -21.99 0.47 -11.76
CA GLY A 58 -22.14 -0.21 -13.06
C GLY A 58 -22.21 -1.73 -12.97
N ASP A 59 -22.12 -2.36 -14.13
CA ASP A 59 -22.03 -3.84 -14.23
C ASP A 59 -20.57 -4.33 -14.07
N ASP A 60 -19.59 -3.42 -14.18
CA ASP A 60 -18.20 -3.73 -13.84
C ASP A 60 -18.01 -3.76 -12.33
N ARG A 61 -16.89 -4.32 -11.91
CA ARG A 61 -16.50 -4.37 -10.50
C ARG A 61 -15.01 -4.20 -10.33
N VAL A 62 -14.64 -3.57 -9.21
CA VAL A 62 -13.25 -3.32 -8.85
C VAL A 62 -12.94 -3.97 -7.51
N LEU A 63 -11.93 -4.84 -7.54
CA LEU A 63 -11.37 -5.51 -6.37
C LEU A 63 -9.97 -4.97 -6.11
N ILE A 64 -9.50 -5.10 -4.87
CA ILE A 64 -8.13 -4.75 -4.50
C ILE A 64 -7.42 -5.94 -3.84
N PHE A 65 -6.09 -6.02 -3.94
CA PHE A 65 -5.31 -6.99 -3.18
C PHE A 65 -3.89 -6.46 -2.92
N PRO A 66 -3.20 -6.94 -1.86
CA PRO A 66 -1.85 -6.49 -1.56
C PRO A 66 -0.87 -6.76 -2.71
N GLY A 67 -0.02 -5.79 -3.02
CA GLY A 67 1.16 -5.99 -3.86
C GLY A 67 2.44 -5.96 -3.05
N THR A 68 3.59 -6.07 -3.72
CA THR A 68 4.91 -5.76 -3.16
C THR A 68 5.43 -4.46 -3.77
N GLN A 69 6.59 -3.94 -3.36
CA GLN A 69 7.11 -2.72 -3.97
C GLN A 69 7.50 -2.94 -5.45
N THR A 70 7.90 -4.17 -5.81
CA THR A 70 8.54 -4.49 -7.08
C THR A 70 7.75 -5.43 -7.99
N ASP A 71 6.74 -6.14 -7.49
CA ASP A 71 5.95 -7.07 -8.31
C ASP A 71 5.27 -6.37 -9.50
N ALA A 72 5.28 -7.05 -10.63
CA ALA A 72 4.66 -6.64 -11.87
C ALA A 72 3.46 -7.54 -12.17
N GLN A 73 2.63 -7.15 -13.15
CA GLN A 73 1.45 -7.93 -13.52
C GLN A 73 1.80 -9.36 -13.96
N GLY A 74 3.00 -9.57 -14.51
CA GLY A 74 3.49 -10.90 -14.89
C GLY A 74 3.78 -11.83 -13.71
N ASP A 75 3.93 -11.29 -12.50
CA ASP A 75 4.18 -12.05 -11.28
C ASP A 75 2.88 -12.52 -10.61
N LEU A 76 1.72 -12.05 -11.09
CA LEU A 76 0.42 -12.44 -10.57
C LEU A 76 0.11 -13.90 -10.93
N THR A 77 -0.34 -14.65 -9.93
CA THR A 77 -0.68 -16.07 -10.01
C THR A 77 -2.16 -16.33 -10.30
N GLY A 78 -3.02 -15.31 -10.10
CA GLY A 78 -4.47 -15.43 -10.18
C GLY A 78 -5.12 -16.01 -8.92
N SER A 79 -4.32 -16.32 -7.90
CA SER A 79 -4.78 -16.84 -6.60
C SER A 79 -4.72 -15.79 -5.49
N GLU A 80 -4.48 -14.52 -5.85
CA GLU A 80 -4.37 -13.44 -4.87
C GLU A 80 -5.69 -13.25 -4.11
N ARG A 81 -5.59 -13.07 -2.78
CA ARG A 81 -6.75 -12.80 -1.91
C ARG A 81 -7.39 -11.47 -2.31
N GLN A 82 -8.59 -11.52 -2.86
CA GLN A 82 -9.31 -10.34 -3.37
C GLN A 82 -10.13 -9.64 -2.28
N TYR A 83 -9.96 -8.34 -2.08
CA TYR A 83 -10.75 -7.53 -1.17
C TYR A 83 -11.71 -6.65 -1.96
N GLY A 84 -12.86 -6.38 -1.37
CA GLY A 84 -13.95 -5.68 -2.04
C GLY A 84 -15.04 -5.29 -1.06
N SER A 85 -16.18 -4.86 -1.59
CA SER A 85 -17.33 -4.47 -0.79
C SER A 85 -18.64 -4.96 -1.36
N GLY A 86 -19.64 -5.06 -0.49
CA GLY A 86 -21.03 -5.31 -0.86
C GLY A 86 -21.98 -4.45 -0.04
N TRP A 87 -23.26 -4.75 -0.19
CA TRP A 87 -24.35 -4.03 0.46
C TRP A 87 -25.01 -4.91 1.51
N LEU A 88 -25.31 -4.34 2.68
CA LEU A 88 -26.07 -5.03 3.71
C LEU A 88 -27.42 -5.49 3.14
N ASP A 89 -27.76 -6.76 3.34
CA ASP A 89 -28.95 -7.39 2.73
C ASP A 89 -30.26 -6.96 3.39
N ALA A 90 -30.25 -6.78 4.71
CA ALA A 90 -31.42 -6.41 5.49
C ALA A 90 -31.02 -5.53 6.68
N ASN A 91 -31.94 -4.68 7.13
CA ASN A 91 -31.71 -3.85 8.32
C ASN A 91 -31.29 -4.72 9.50
N VAL A 92 -30.29 -4.26 10.25
CA VAL A 92 -29.75 -4.96 11.40
C VAL A 92 -29.74 -4.04 12.62
N SER A 93 -30.05 -4.60 13.78
CA SER A 93 -30.06 -3.87 15.05
C SER A 93 -28.72 -3.99 15.77
N ILE A 94 -28.47 -3.05 16.68
CA ILE A 94 -27.40 -3.14 17.67
C ILE A 94 -27.41 -4.52 18.38
N GLY A 95 -26.24 -5.05 18.67
CA GLY A 95 -26.05 -6.35 19.33
C GLY A 95 -26.05 -7.55 18.39
N ALA A 96 -26.30 -7.37 17.08
CA ALA A 96 -26.18 -8.45 16.12
C ALA A 96 -24.76 -9.02 16.07
N THR A 97 -24.66 -10.34 16.01
CA THR A 97 -23.39 -11.11 15.95
C THR A 97 -23.13 -11.69 14.56
N SER A 98 -24.02 -11.43 13.61
CA SER A 98 -23.86 -11.79 12.21
C SER A 98 -24.66 -10.85 11.33
N ILE A 99 -24.25 -10.70 10.08
CA ILE A 99 -24.94 -9.93 9.05
C ILE A 99 -24.94 -10.69 7.72
N ALA A 100 -25.88 -10.37 6.84
CA ALA A 100 -25.88 -10.85 5.47
C ALA A 100 -25.52 -9.69 4.53
N VAL A 101 -24.65 -9.96 3.55
CA VAL A 101 -24.13 -8.97 2.60
C VAL A 101 -24.32 -9.51 1.19
N ASN A 102 -24.95 -8.71 0.33
CA ASN A 102 -25.03 -8.96 -1.10
C ASN A 102 -23.79 -8.40 -1.78
N VAL A 103 -23.07 -9.24 -2.54
CA VAL A 103 -21.88 -8.85 -3.28
C VAL A 103 -22.13 -8.91 -4.78
N GLU A 104 -21.25 -8.34 -5.58
CA GLU A 104 -21.35 -8.37 -7.04
C GLU A 104 -21.08 -9.76 -7.63
N SER A 105 -20.21 -10.55 -7.00
CA SER A 105 -20.01 -11.96 -7.31
C SER A 105 -19.34 -12.74 -6.17
N ALA A 106 -19.94 -13.86 -5.76
CA ALA A 106 -19.32 -14.77 -4.79
C ALA A 106 -18.05 -15.45 -5.33
N ALA A 107 -17.85 -15.50 -6.65
CA ALA A 107 -16.66 -16.07 -7.27
C ALA A 107 -15.38 -15.28 -6.95
N ASP A 108 -15.51 -14.01 -6.59
CA ASP A 108 -14.36 -13.20 -6.18
C ASP A 108 -13.96 -13.46 -4.72
N ALA A 109 -14.83 -14.13 -3.94
CA ALA A 109 -14.61 -14.49 -2.55
C ALA A 109 -14.08 -13.32 -1.71
N ILE A 110 -14.73 -12.15 -1.80
CA ILE A 110 -14.21 -10.91 -1.21
C ILE A 110 -14.14 -10.92 0.31
N PHE A 111 -14.83 -11.85 0.99
CA PHE A 111 -14.75 -12.10 2.43
C PHE A 111 -14.16 -13.48 2.69
N ALA A 112 -13.31 -13.59 3.71
CA ALA A 112 -12.74 -14.83 4.22
C ALA A 112 -12.87 -14.93 5.75
N ASP A 113 -12.81 -16.15 6.26
CA ASP A 113 -12.78 -16.41 7.71
C ASP A 113 -11.62 -15.65 8.37
N GLY A 114 -11.91 -14.97 9.50
CA GLY A 114 -10.93 -14.17 10.23
C GLY A 114 -10.64 -12.79 9.65
N ASP A 115 -11.28 -12.38 8.55
CA ASP A 115 -11.11 -11.02 8.02
C ASP A 115 -11.57 -9.96 9.03
N LEU A 116 -10.88 -8.81 9.01
CA LEU A 116 -11.46 -7.58 9.49
C LEU A 116 -12.40 -7.05 8.40
N ILE A 117 -13.62 -6.67 8.79
CA ILE A 117 -14.56 -5.99 7.90
C ILE A 117 -14.84 -4.59 8.42
N ARG A 118 -15.11 -3.67 7.50
CA ARG A 118 -15.65 -2.35 7.78
C ARG A 118 -17.14 -2.34 7.44
N ILE A 119 -17.96 -1.85 8.35
CA ILE A 119 -19.40 -1.66 8.16
C ILE A 119 -19.66 -0.16 8.31
N SER A 120 -20.33 0.46 7.35
CA SER A 120 -20.64 1.89 7.45
C SER A 120 -21.89 2.32 6.71
N ASP A 121 -22.65 3.20 7.35
CA ASP A 121 -23.77 3.93 6.77
C ASP A 121 -23.44 5.41 6.47
N LYS A 122 -22.18 5.82 6.57
CA LYS A 122 -21.72 7.15 6.14
C LYS A 122 -21.91 7.34 4.63
N ASP A 123 -22.16 8.57 4.20
CA ASP A 123 -22.33 8.91 2.78
C ASP A 123 -20.97 8.91 2.03
N GLY A 124 -19.89 9.28 2.73
CA GLY A 124 -18.50 9.21 2.30
C GLY A 124 -17.57 8.77 3.43
N VAL A 125 -16.31 8.46 3.08
CA VAL A 125 -15.29 7.90 3.98
C VAL A 125 -15.11 8.76 5.24
N ASP A 126 -15.02 10.08 5.04
CA ASP A 126 -14.64 11.06 6.06
C ASP A 126 -15.83 11.86 6.62
N ASP A 127 -17.06 11.50 6.25
CA ASP A 127 -18.22 12.25 6.71
C ASP A 127 -18.37 12.19 8.23
N ALA A 128 -18.75 13.33 8.83
CA ALA A 128 -18.90 13.45 10.28
C ALA A 128 -20.16 12.75 10.81
N THR A 129 -21.12 12.45 9.93
CA THR A 129 -22.40 11.83 10.26
C THR A 129 -22.47 10.40 9.75
N GLY A 130 -23.22 9.55 10.47
CA GLY A 130 -23.25 8.11 10.24
C GLY A 130 -22.28 7.37 11.16
N ASN A 131 -22.33 6.06 11.07
CA ASN A 131 -21.65 5.07 11.88
C ASN A 131 -20.60 4.35 11.05
N VAL A 132 -19.49 4.01 11.69
CA VAL A 132 -18.45 3.15 11.14
C VAL A 132 -18.03 2.19 12.24
N GLU A 133 -17.99 0.90 11.91
CA GLU A 133 -17.45 -0.13 12.79
C GLU A 133 -16.48 -1.03 12.04
N PHE A 134 -15.43 -1.44 12.76
CA PHE A 134 -14.50 -2.47 12.30
C PHE A 134 -14.72 -3.72 13.15
N VAL A 135 -15.14 -4.81 12.51
CA VAL A 135 -15.55 -6.04 13.17
C VAL A 135 -14.76 -7.21 12.57
N ARG A 136 -14.23 -8.08 13.41
CA ARG A 136 -13.50 -9.29 13.04
C ARG A 136 -14.49 -10.43 12.81
N LEU A 137 -14.35 -11.15 11.70
CA LEU A 137 -15.09 -12.38 11.45
C LEU A 137 -14.54 -13.55 12.24
N ALA A 138 -15.37 -14.56 12.50
CA ALA A 138 -14.91 -15.79 13.13
C ALA A 138 -13.81 -16.45 12.28
N ALA A 139 -12.76 -16.95 12.94
CA ALA A 139 -11.62 -17.59 12.28
C ALA A 139 -11.97 -18.94 11.63
N THR A 140 -13.16 -19.49 11.90
CA THR A 140 -13.70 -20.67 11.23
C THR A 140 -15.20 -20.52 11.12
N GLY A 141 -15.74 -20.68 9.91
CA GLY A 141 -17.16 -20.47 9.63
C GLY A 141 -17.59 -19.01 9.75
N GLY A 142 -16.64 -18.07 9.62
CA GLY A 142 -16.91 -16.63 9.58
C GLY A 142 -17.65 -16.22 8.31
N VAL A 143 -17.53 -16.99 7.23
CA VAL A 143 -18.20 -16.71 5.96
C VAL A 143 -18.94 -17.96 5.46
N THR A 144 -20.21 -17.80 5.10
CA THR A 144 -20.99 -18.82 4.40
C THR A 144 -21.70 -18.20 3.20
N TRP A 145 -21.59 -18.83 2.04
CA TRP A 145 -22.14 -18.30 0.79
C TRP A 145 -23.45 -19.00 0.39
N ASN A 146 -24.41 -18.22 -0.11
CA ASN A 146 -25.60 -18.70 -0.79
C ASN A 146 -25.84 -17.87 -2.05
N GLY A 147 -25.34 -18.35 -3.19
CA GLY A 147 -25.19 -17.49 -4.38
C GLY A 147 -24.27 -16.31 -4.06
N ASP A 148 -24.62 -15.12 -4.53
CA ASP A 148 -23.87 -13.88 -4.29
C ASP A 148 -24.19 -13.21 -2.93
N LYS A 149 -24.77 -13.97 -2.00
CA LYS A 149 -25.01 -13.52 -0.63
C LYS A 149 -24.04 -14.18 0.33
N ALA A 150 -23.26 -13.38 1.06
CA ALA A 150 -22.41 -13.82 2.15
C ALA A 150 -23.14 -13.63 3.49
N THR A 151 -23.27 -14.68 4.29
CA THR A 151 -23.53 -14.57 5.72
C THR A 151 -22.19 -14.45 6.45
N LEU A 152 -21.99 -13.33 7.13
CA LEU A 152 -20.78 -13.00 7.88
C LEU A 152 -21.05 -13.17 9.37
N THR A 153 -20.40 -14.17 9.98
CA THR A 153 -20.48 -14.43 11.43
C THR A 153 -19.29 -13.79 12.13
N PHE A 154 -19.56 -12.98 13.16
CA PHE A 154 -18.52 -12.27 13.88
C PHE A 154 -17.75 -13.18 14.84
N ALA A 155 -16.53 -12.79 15.16
CA ALA A 155 -15.72 -13.47 16.16
C ALA A 155 -16.42 -13.47 17.52
N ALA A 156 -16.15 -14.50 18.33
CA ALA A 156 -16.76 -14.64 19.65
C ALA A 156 -16.54 -13.37 20.50
N GLY A 157 -17.63 -12.86 21.09
CA GLY A 157 -17.61 -11.64 21.91
C GLY A 157 -17.74 -10.33 21.11
N GLN A 158 -17.80 -10.38 19.78
CA GLN A 158 -18.08 -9.20 18.95
C GLN A 158 -19.55 -9.11 18.56
N SER A 159 -20.06 -7.89 18.58
CA SER A 159 -21.41 -7.54 18.13
C SER A 159 -21.44 -6.10 17.65
N LEU A 160 -22.42 -5.77 16.81
CA LEU A 160 -22.61 -4.39 16.36
C LEU A 160 -22.92 -3.47 17.53
N GLN A 161 -22.27 -2.30 17.56
CA GLN A 161 -22.52 -1.23 18.50
C GLN A 161 -23.54 -0.22 17.97
N SER A 162 -23.88 -0.29 16.68
CA SER A 162 -24.93 0.52 16.03
C SER A 162 -25.94 -0.36 15.29
N GLY A 163 -27.12 0.21 15.01
CA GLY A 163 -28.05 -0.37 14.03
C GLY A 163 -27.77 0.20 12.65
N TYR A 164 -27.95 -0.61 11.60
CA TYR A 164 -27.67 -0.24 10.22
C TYR A 164 -28.87 -0.53 9.32
N ALA A 165 -29.17 0.39 8.40
CA ALA A 165 -30.20 0.21 7.39
C ALA A 165 -29.59 -0.32 6.08
N ALA A 166 -30.23 -1.32 5.47
CA ALA A 166 -29.74 -1.95 4.24
C ALA A 166 -29.64 -0.98 3.07
N THR A 167 -30.52 0.02 3.03
CA THR A 167 -30.61 1.01 1.94
C THR A 167 -29.34 1.82 1.74
N ASN A 168 -28.52 1.94 2.78
CA ASN A 168 -27.35 2.78 2.78
C ASN A 168 -26.27 2.19 3.68
N THR A 169 -26.05 0.87 3.72
CA THR A 169 -24.91 0.32 4.48
C THR A 169 -24.01 -0.49 3.57
N ARG A 170 -22.74 -0.08 3.50
CA ARG A 170 -21.68 -0.83 2.81
C ARG A 170 -20.93 -1.67 3.81
N VAL A 171 -20.51 -2.85 3.35
CA VAL A 171 -19.67 -3.77 4.10
C VAL A 171 -18.48 -4.14 3.23
N GLY A 172 -17.28 -3.79 3.66
CA GLY A 172 -16.04 -4.04 2.93
C GLY A 172 -15.09 -4.94 3.71
N SER A 173 -14.38 -5.85 3.03
CA SER A 173 -13.25 -6.54 3.63
C SER A 173 -12.04 -5.60 3.69
N VAL A 174 -11.24 -5.72 4.75
CA VAL A 174 -10.15 -4.80 5.06
C VAL A 174 -8.80 -5.48 4.90
N ILE A 175 -7.92 -4.86 4.11
CA ILE A 175 -6.49 -5.16 4.10
C ILE A 175 -5.87 -4.47 5.32
N GLU A 176 -5.30 -5.26 6.22
CA GLU A 176 -4.51 -4.77 7.35
C GLU A 176 -3.04 -4.71 6.93
N ALA A 177 -2.52 -3.51 6.77
CA ALA A 177 -1.12 -3.30 6.46
C ALA A 177 -0.32 -3.02 7.75
N ALA A 178 0.97 -3.36 7.73
CA ALA A 178 1.89 -2.94 8.78
C ALA A 178 2.03 -1.42 8.81
N ASN A 179 2.60 -0.87 9.89
CA ASN A 179 2.93 0.54 9.95
C ASN A 179 3.77 0.96 8.73
N VAL A 180 3.50 2.15 8.21
CA VAL A 180 4.15 2.66 7.00
C VAL A 180 5.05 3.81 7.36
N GLU A 181 6.34 3.60 7.13
CA GLU A 181 7.41 4.58 7.23
C GLU A 181 8.45 4.26 6.16
N ALA A 182 9.22 5.26 5.74
CA ALA A 182 10.38 4.98 4.91
C ALA A 182 11.44 4.29 5.77
N ALA A 183 12.03 3.24 5.22
CA ALA A 183 12.93 2.37 5.97
C ALA A 183 14.13 1.96 5.12
N TRP A 184 15.14 1.37 5.76
CA TRP A 184 16.25 0.74 5.08
C TRP A 184 16.56 -0.62 5.71
N ASP A 185 17.13 -1.51 4.91
CA ASP A 185 17.60 -2.82 5.35
C ASP A 185 18.78 -3.31 4.49
N ASN A 186 19.16 -4.58 4.64
CA ASN A 186 20.16 -5.26 3.81
C ASN A 186 21.52 -4.54 3.73
N TRP A 187 21.92 -3.85 4.81
CA TRP A 187 23.23 -3.21 4.91
C TRP A 187 24.36 -4.25 4.89
N SER A 188 25.33 -4.00 4.02
CA SER A 188 26.54 -4.80 3.87
C SER A 188 27.66 -3.94 3.27
N GLY A 189 28.88 -4.47 3.26
CA GLY A 189 29.98 -3.78 2.59
C GLY A 189 31.22 -4.64 2.45
N SER A 190 32.15 -4.18 1.62
CA SER A 190 33.48 -4.73 1.44
C SER A 190 34.50 -3.71 1.92
N THR A 191 35.35 -4.10 2.87
CA THR A 191 36.36 -3.23 3.47
C THR A 191 37.57 -4.05 3.93
N VAL A 192 38.72 -3.38 4.02
CA VAL A 192 39.89 -3.84 4.78
C VAL A 192 39.96 -3.17 6.15
N ALA A 193 39.75 -1.85 6.20
CA ALA A 193 39.94 -1.05 7.42
C ALA A 193 38.97 0.14 7.58
N GLY A 194 38.10 0.40 6.60
CA GLY A 194 37.06 1.41 6.66
C GLY A 194 35.95 1.01 7.62
N THR A 195 35.40 1.97 8.36
CA THR A 195 34.28 1.75 9.27
C THR A 195 33.14 2.72 9.01
N TYR A 196 31.93 2.28 9.34
CA TYR A 196 30.76 3.13 9.48
C TYR A 196 30.08 2.82 10.81
N ASP A 197 29.65 3.85 11.54
CA ASP A 197 29.12 3.72 12.91
C ASP A 197 30.09 2.99 13.85
N GLY A 198 31.40 3.28 13.72
CA GLY A 198 32.45 2.68 14.54
C GLY A 198 32.71 1.18 14.29
N SER A 199 32.06 0.56 13.31
CA SER A 199 32.19 -0.87 12.99
C SER A 199 32.47 -1.10 11.51
N ALA A 200 32.95 -2.29 11.14
CA ALA A 200 33.11 -2.64 9.73
C ALA A 200 31.72 -2.67 9.04
N PRO A 201 31.58 -2.19 7.80
CA PRO A 201 30.31 -2.15 7.06
C PRO A 201 29.69 -3.53 6.76
N THR A 202 30.37 -4.63 7.11
CA THR A 202 29.73 -5.97 7.20
C THR A 202 28.71 -6.07 8.33
N THR A 203 28.71 -5.11 9.24
CA THR A 203 27.77 -4.97 10.35
C THR A 203 26.85 -3.77 10.07
N PRO A 204 25.51 -3.94 10.13
CA PRO A 204 24.58 -2.82 10.00
C PRO A 204 24.77 -1.74 11.09
N PRO A 205 24.68 -0.44 10.74
CA PRO A 205 24.73 0.64 11.72
C PRO A 205 23.51 0.60 12.65
N SER A 206 23.68 1.08 13.88
CA SER A 206 22.63 1.09 14.91
C SER A 206 22.48 2.44 15.63
N THR A 207 23.52 3.26 15.67
CA THR A 207 23.49 4.59 16.28
C THR A 207 23.48 5.68 15.21
N THR A 208 24.39 5.59 14.25
CA THR A 208 24.48 6.53 13.12
C THR A 208 23.96 5.84 11.86
N VAL A 209 22.65 5.87 11.64
CA VAL A 209 21.97 5.13 10.56
C VAL A 209 21.72 6.00 9.33
N PRO A 210 21.53 5.42 8.13
CA PRO A 210 20.89 6.11 7.02
C PRO A 210 19.55 6.70 7.45
N LEU A 211 19.35 7.99 7.19
CA LEU A 211 18.10 8.69 7.46
C LEU A 211 17.27 8.68 6.18
N MET A 212 16.03 8.22 6.29
CA MET A 212 15.10 8.16 5.17
C MET A 212 14.30 9.46 5.09
N ASP A 213 13.66 9.69 3.94
CA ASP A 213 12.71 10.79 3.72
C ASP A 213 11.42 10.17 3.17
N SER A 214 10.30 10.42 3.81
CA SER A 214 9.01 9.80 3.50
C SER A 214 8.49 10.19 2.12
N ILE A 215 9.00 11.30 1.57
CA ILE A 215 8.68 11.79 0.24
C ILE A 215 9.76 11.32 -0.76
N GLY A 216 11.03 11.48 -0.44
CA GLY A 216 12.14 11.25 -1.36
C GLY A 216 12.59 9.80 -1.49
N SER A 217 12.45 8.99 -0.44
CA SER A 217 12.89 7.59 -0.44
C SER A 217 12.05 6.74 -1.40
N ILE A 218 12.74 5.84 -2.11
CA ILE A 218 12.17 4.91 -3.08
C ILE A 218 12.64 3.49 -2.78
N GLU A 219 11.95 2.51 -3.38
CA GLU A 219 12.41 1.12 -3.36
C GLU A 219 13.66 0.99 -4.23
N GLN A 220 14.84 0.84 -3.60
CA GLN A 220 16.10 0.85 -4.33
C GLN A 220 17.22 0.14 -3.57
N THR A 221 18.08 -0.56 -4.30
CA THR A 221 19.38 -1.00 -3.78
C THR A 221 20.45 0.03 -4.14
N TRP A 222 21.12 0.57 -3.13
CA TRP A 222 22.20 1.56 -3.29
C TRP A 222 23.55 0.89 -3.12
N THR A 223 24.47 1.17 -4.03
CA THR A 223 25.88 0.79 -3.92
C THR A 223 26.73 2.04 -3.87
N ILE A 224 27.39 2.25 -2.74
CA ILE A 224 28.44 3.25 -2.58
C ILE A 224 29.77 2.58 -2.91
N THR A 225 30.56 3.18 -3.80
CA THR A 225 31.89 2.69 -4.18
C THR A 225 32.92 3.78 -3.98
N PHE A 226 33.94 3.50 -3.16
CA PHE A 226 35.05 4.41 -2.92
C PHE A 226 35.93 4.52 -4.17
N SER A 227 36.19 5.74 -4.62
CA SER A 227 37.12 6.02 -5.74
C SER A 227 38.54 6.25 -5.25
N ASP A 228 38.69 6.66 -3.99
CA ASP A 228 39.96 6.77 -3.26
C ASP A 228 39.69 6.67 -1.75
N ALA A 229 40.66 7.06 -0.91
CA ALA A 229 40.53 6.96 0.54
C ALA A 229 39.50 7.91 1.18
N ASN A 230 39.07 8.95 0.47
CA ASN A 230 38.17 9.98 0.97
C ASN A 230 36.89 10.12 0.16
N ASN A 231 36.91 9.80 -1.13
CA ASN A 231 35.81 10.07 -2.06
C ASN A 231 35.11 8.79 -2.49
N PHE A 232 33.80 8.89 -2.72
CA PHE A 232 32.97 7.78 -3.19
C PHE A 232 31.91 8.25 -4.19
N THR A 233 31.38 7.31 -4.95
CA THR A 233 30.19 7.47 -5.82
C THR A 233 29.06 6.61 -5.29
N CYS A 234 27.81 6.94 -5.63
CA CYS A 234 26.63 6.17 -5.25
C CYS A 234 25.79 5.85 -6.48
N VAL A 235 25.45 4.57 -6.65
CA VAL A 235 24.64 4.07 -7.76
C VAL A 235 23.43 3.34 -7.19
N GLY A 236 22.24 3.66 -7.67
CA GLY A 236 21.02 2.90 -7.43
C GLY A 236 20.78 1.86 -8.54
N ASP A 237 20.26 0.69 -8.19
CA ASP A 237 19.97 -0.41 -9.13
C ASP A 237 19.00 -0.06 -10.27
N THR A 238 18.07 0.88 -10.05
CA THR A 238 17.13 1.35 -11.10
C THR A 238 17.37 2.77 -11.59
N VAL A 239 17.99 3.65 -10.78
CA VAL A 239 18.16 5.08 -11.10
C VAL A 239 19.57 5.42 -11.58
N GLY A 240 20.51 4.47 -11.50
CA GLY A 240 21.89 4.67 -11.92
C GLY A 240 22.67 5.56 -10.95
N ASP A 241 23.69 6.25 -11.47
CA ASP A 241 24.57 7.13 -10.70
C ASP A 241 23.80 8.37 -10.20
N VAL A 242 23.82 8.57 -8.88
CA VAL A 242 23.17 9.71 -8.20
C VAL A 242 24.18 10.69 -7.60
N GLY A 243 25.43 10.62 -8.07
CA GLY A 243 26.52 11.47 -7.66
C GLY A 243 27.44 10.81 -6.63
N GLY A 244 28.30 11.63 -6.03
CA GLY A 244 29.32 11.19 -5.10
C GLY A 244 29.47 12.13 -3.91
N GLY A 245 30.13 11.61 -2.87
CA GLY A 245 30.40 12.33 -1.64
C GLY A 245 31.82 12.11 -1.18
N SER A 246 32.13 12.69 -0.02
CA SER A 246 33.41 12.51 0.64
C SER A 246 33.20 12.26 2.12
N ILE A 247 34.01 11.38 2.71
CA ILE A 247 33.94 11.09 4.16
C ILE A 247 34.31 12.30 5.03
N VAL A 248 34.94 13.33 4.42
CA VAL A 248 35.25 14.61 5.08
C VAL A 248 34.36 15.77 4.58
N GLY A 249 33.38 15.48 3.71
CA GLY A 249 32.61 16.48 2.95
C GLY A 249 31.24 16.84 3.51
N GLY A 250 30.90 16.39 4.71
CA GLY A 250 29.55 16.52 5.28
C GLY A 250 28.62 15.39 4.83
N ASP A 251 27.35 15.48 5.23
CA ASP A 251 26.37 14.42 4.99
C ASP A 251 26.12 14.22 3.50
N PHE A 252 26.01 12.97 3.06
CA PHE A 252 25.72 12.65 1.68
C PHE A 252 24.22 12.42 1.49
N SER A 253 23.57 13.32 0.74
CA SER A 253 22.12 13.34 0.56
C SER A 253 21.78 13.45 -0.94
N PRO A 254 21.85 12.36 -1.72
CA PRO A 254 21.60 12.41 -3.15
C PRO A 254 20.16 12.83 -3.45
N ASN A 255 19.99 13.83 -4.31
CA ASN A 255 18.68 14.41 -4.64
C ASN A 255 17.83 13.46 -5.49
N ASN A 256 16.58 13.26 -5.08
CA ASN A 256 15.53 12.70 -5.92
C ASN A 256 14.88 13.83 -6.74
N PRO A 257 15.11 13.89 -8.07
CA PRO A 257 14.59 14.98 -8.91
C PRO A 257 13.06 14.95 -9.08
N ASP A 258 12.40 13.84 -8.74
CA ASP A 258 10.95 13.74 -8.83
C ASP A 258 10.24 14.50 -7.70
N PHE A 259 10.93 14.74 -6.57
CA PHE A 259 10.34 15.34 -5.38
C PHE A 259 11.14 16.52 -4.81
N ASP A 260 12.33 16.82 -5.36
CA ASP A 260 13.27 17.79 -4.79
C ASP A 260 13.59 17.53 -3.30
N ARG A 261 13.71 16.23 -2.97
CA ARG A 261 13.97 15.68 -1.63
C ARG A 261 15.06 14.61 -1.74
N PRO A 262 15.86 14.34 -0.69
CA PRO A 262 16.89 13.31 -0.77
C PRO A 262 16.29 11.90 -0.90
N TYR A 263 16.94 11.00 -1.64
CA TYR A 263 16.59 9.56 -1.61
C TYR A 263 16.81 8.96 -0.21
N PHE A 264 17.89 9.37 0.43
CA PHE A 264 18.28 9.10 1.80
C PHE A 264 19.36 10.13 2.17
N THR A 265 19.65 10.26 3.46
CA THR A 265 20.79 11.02 3.97
C THR A 265 21.71 10.06 4.71
N LEU A 266 22.98 10.02 4.34
CA LEU A 266 24.01 9.25 5.02
C LEU A 266 24.86 10.18 5.90
N PRO A 267 24.70 10.15 7.24
CA PRO A 267 25.41 11.04 8.13
C PRO A 267 26.93 10.91 8.07
N SER A 268 27.61 12.03 7.91
CA SER A 268 29.07 12.11 7.85
C SER A 268 29.78 11.68 9.13
N ILE A 269 29.13 11.85 10.28
CA ILE A 269 29.66 11.44 11.58
C ILE A 269 29.83 9.91 11.70
N GLY A 270 29.18 9.13 10.82
CA GLY A 270 29.31 7.68 10.81
C GLY A 270 30.66 7.22 10.28
N TRP A 271 31.32 8.01 9.43
CA TRP A 271 32.57 7.61 8.78
C TRP A 271 33.73 7.47 9.77
N GLY A 272 34.49 6.40 9.61
CA GLY A 272 35.76 6.20 10.31
C GLY A 272 36.68 5.23 9.59
N GLY A 273 37.78 4.88 10.24
CA GLY A 273 38.76 3.95 9.70
C GLY A 273 39.52 4.52 8.50
N THR A 274 40.01 3.64 7.63
CA THR A 274 40.71 4.01 6.40
C THR A 274 40.15 3.24 5.22
N TRP A 275 39.66 3.98 4.22
CA TRP A 275 39.05 3.41 3.03
C TRP A 275 40.05 3.33 1.87
N ALA A 276 39.76 2.48 0.90
CA ALA A 276 40.53 2.32 -0.33
C ALA A 276 39.63 2.29 -1.57
N ASN A 277 40.22 2.62 -2.72
CA ASN A 277 39.53 2.52 -4.00
C ASN A 277 38.97 1.11 -4.23
N GLY A 278 37.69 1.02 -4.59
CA GLY A 278 36.97 -0.22 -4.87
C GLY A 278 36.25 -0.81 -3.66
N GLU A 279 36.43 -0.28 -2.46
CA GLU A 279 35.64 -0.68 -1.29
C GLU A 279 34.21 -0.17 -1.40
N THR A 280 33.27 -0.91 -0.80
CA THR A 280 31.84 -0.69 -1.04
C THR A 280 30.99 -0.76 0.22
N ILE A 281 29.88 -0.04 0.19
CA ILE A 281 28.72 -0.23 1.07
C ILE A 281 27.50 -0.45 0.19
N THR A 282 26.65 -1.41 0.56
CA THR A 282 25.38 -1.67 -0.11
C THR A 282 24.27 -1.72 0.92
N PHE A 283 23.12 -1.10 0.64
CA PHE A 283 21.91 -1.20 1.47
C PHE A 283 20.68 -0.98 0.59
N ARG A 284 19.51 -1.37 1.08
CA ARG A 284 18.25 -1.17 0.37
C ARG A 284 17.37 -0.18 1.12
N THR A 285 16.72 0.72 0.40
CA THR A 285 15.69 1.61 0.94
C THR A 285 14.31 1.14 0.53
N HIS A 286 13.33 1.44 1.37
CA HIS A 286 11.92 1.18 1.19
C HIS A 286 11.14 2.49 1.35
N PRO A 287 10.19 2.79 0.44
CA PRO A 287 9.40 4.02 0.53
C PRO A 287 8.32 3.91 1.61
N ALA A 288 7.87 5.05 2.13
CA ALA A 288 6.67 5.16 2.97
C ALA A 288 5.40 4.97 2.12
N ALA A 289 5.16 3.77 1.58
CA ALA A 289 3.97 3.51 0.76
C ALA A 289 3.47 2.07 0.78
N ILE A 290 2.17 1.92 0.57
CA ILE A 290 1.49 0.63 0.46
C ILE A 290 1.17 0.35 -1.01
N PRO A 291 1.82 -0.65 -1.63
CA PRO A 291 1.48 -1.11 -2.97
C PRO A 291 0.21 -1.96 -2.95
N VAL A 292 -0.76 -1.57 -3.77
CA VAL A 292 -2.06 -2.26 -3.89
C VAL A 292 -2.37 -2.49 -5.36
N TRP A 293 -2.68 -3.72 -5.71
CA TRP A 293 -3.23 -4.05 -7.01
C TRP A 293 -4.73 -3.85 -7.01
N TRP A 294 -5.22 -3.22 -8.08
CA TRP A 294 -6.62 -3.04 -8.38
C TRP A 294 -6.93 -3.90 -9.59
N LYS A 295 -7.96 -4.74 -9.48
CA LYS A 295 -8.46 -5.61 -10.54
C LYS A 295 -9.85 -5.13 -10.93
N ARG A 296 -9.99 -4.60 -12.14
CA ARG A 296 -11.30 -4.26 -12.72
C ARG A 296 -11.75 -5.38 -13.64
N ILE A 297 -12.97 -5.86 -13.43
CA ILE A 297 -13.63 -6.87 -14.23
C ILE A 297 -14.85 -6.23 -14.88
N VAL A 298 -14.87 -6.19 -16.21
CA VAL A 298 -16.01 -5.79 -17.03
C VAL A 298 -16.60 -7.06 -17.63
N PRO A 299 -17.79 -7.51 -17.21
CA PRO A 299 -18.46 -8.65 -17.83
C PRO A 299 -18.80 -8.40 -19.31
N ALA A 300 -18.87 -9.47 -20.10
CA ALA A 300 -19.33 -9.39 -21.48
C ALA A 300 -20.80 -8.94 -21.53
N GLY A 301 -21.09 -7.92 -22.34
CA GLY A 301 -22.42 -7.33 -22.44
C GLY A 301 -22.72 -6.26 -21.38
N ALA A 302 -21.72 -5.81 -20.61
CA ALA A 302 -21.88 -4.75 -19.61
C ALA A 302 -22.54 -3.48 -20.20
N ASN A 303 -23.49 -2.92 -19.47
CA ASN A 303 -24.17 -1.69 -19.82
C ASN A 303 -23.22 -0.49 -19.77
N SER A 304 -23.60 0.59 -20.46
CA SER A 304 -22.88 1.85 -20.34
C SER A 304 -23.45 2.60 -19.16
N LEU A 305 -22.61 3.00 -18.22
CA LEU A 305 -23.01 3.88 -17.14
C LEU A 305 -22.20 5.17 -17.18
N SER A 306 -22.90 6.31 -17.14
CA SER A 306 -22.26 7.60 -16.90
C SER A 306 -22.01 7.76 -15.40
N ALA A 307 -20.87 8.37 -15.03
CA ALA A 307 -20.46 8.56 -13.64
C ALA A 307 -20.25 7.25 -12.85
N ASP A 308 -19.81 6.21 -13.56
CA ASP A 308 -19.32 4.99 -12.93
C ASP A 308 -18.06 5.29 -12.12
N LYS A 309 -18.02 4.84 -10.86
CA LYS A 309 -16.96 5.17 -9.91
C LYS A 309 -16.81 4.08 -8.86
N VAL A 310 -15.57 3.82 -8.48
CA VAL A 310 -15.21 3.07 -7.27
C VAL A 310 -14.62 4.06 -6.26
N VAL A 311 -14.86 3.83 -4.96
CA VAL A 311 -14.14 4.53 -3.90
C VAL A 311 -13.30 3.50 -3.16
N VAL A 312 -11.99 3.70 -3.14
CA VAL A 312 -11.04 2.93 -2.33
C VAL A 312 -10.43 3.88 -1.31
N ALA A 313 -10.38 3.48 -0.06
CA ALA A 313 -9.94 4.34 1.02
C ALA A 313 -8.86 3.66 1.86
N ILE A 314 -8.08 4.50 2.53
CA ILE A 314 -7.14 4.13 3.58
C ILE A 314 -7.48 4.93 4.83
N THR A 315 -7.41 4.28 5.99
CA THR A 315 -7.45 4.94 7.29
C THR A 315 -6.29 4.45 8.15
N GLY A 316 -5.88 5.25 9.12
CA GLY A 316 -4.84 4.93 10.08
C GLY A 316 -4.65 6.10 11.04
N GLU A 317 -3.66 6.00 11.91
CA GLU A 317 -3.35 7.01 12.91
C GLU A 317 -1.94 7.57 12.66
N SER A 318 -1.71 8.84 12.94
CA SER A 318 -0.35 9.40 12.99
C SER A 318 0.26 9.19 14.37
N ALA A 319 1.55 8.87 14.42
CA ALA A 319 2.32 8.77 15.66
C ALA A 319 2.71 10.16 16.21
#